data_AF-A0A6N2LF67-F1
#
_entry.id   AF-A0A6N2LF67-F1
#
_cell.length_a   1.000
_cell.length_b   1.000
_cell.length_c   1.000
_cell.angle_alpha   90.00
_cell.angle_beta   90.00
_cell.angle_gamma   90.00
#
_symmetry.space_group_name_H-M   'P 1'
#
loop_
_entity.id
_entity.type
_entity.pdbx_description
1 polymer ?
#
loop_
_entity_poly.entity_id
_entity_poly.type
_entity_poly.pdbx_seq_one_letter_code
_entity_poly.pdbx_strand_id
1 'polypeptide(L)'
;MAREMDATEKLIQKISKILEETKTSNATHIRKLKDLSLLLFSKKSPNQSPQNSDSFQFASAFCKSLTPLFLFQRRSASAERVVKFVSVFAASTTARDGKENEGAGVAGDGFMEDFLKFLMSASLAANKSVRFRACQIISEIILRLPDDAEVSNELWDEVIESMKLRVADKVPAIRTFAVRALSRFANDTENSDILDLFLEVLALEQNAEVRKTIVLALPPSNATSPAIIDCTLDMSELVRKAAFCVLANKFPLQSLSSGQ
;
A
#
# COMPACT_ATOMS: atom_id res chain seq x y z
N MET A 1 -24.73 -12.51 -34.82
CA MET A 1 -23.26 -12.68 -34.92
C MET A 1 -22.65 -12.22 -33.61
N ALA A 2 -22.57 -13.11 -32.62
CA ALA A 2 -21.94 -12.77 -31.34
C ALA A 2 -20.45 -12.56 -31.60
N ARG A 3 -19.93 -11.34 -31.39
CA ARG A 3 -18.49 -11.11 -31.37
C ARG A 3 -17.91 -12.09 -30.34
N GLU A 4 -17.04 -12.99 -30.78
CA GLU A 4 -16.21 -13.75 -29.86
C GLU A 4 -15.50 -12.74 -28.97
N MET A 5 -15.92 -12.70 -27.72
CA MET A 5 -15.35 -11.79 -26.74
C MET A 5 -13.92 -12.25 -26.50
N ASP A 6 -12.96 -11.34 -26.77
CA ASP A 6 -11.54 -11.57 -26.62
C ASP A 6 -11.22 -12.18 -25.24
N ALA A 7 -10.23 -13.07 -25.18
CA ALA A 7 -9.92 -13.81 -23.95
C ALA A 7 -9.57 -12.86 -22.79
N THR A 8 -8.94 -11.72 -23.09
CA THR A 8 -8.66 -10.65 -22.14
C THR A 8 -9.93 -9.95 -21.66
N GLU A 9 -10.88 -9.66 -22.55
CA GLU A 9 -12.16 -9.05 -22.18
C GLU A 9 -12.98 -9.98 -21.26
N LYS A 10 -12.98 -11.29 -21.55
CA LYS A 10 -13.57 -12.30 -20.66
C LYS A 10 -12.92 -12.31 -19.27
N LEU A 11 -11.60 -12.13 -19.19
CA LEU A 11 -10.87 -12.08 -17.92
C LEU A 11 -11.23 -10.81 -17.13
N ILE A 12 -11.24 -9.64 -17.79
CA ILE A 12 -11.64 -8.36 -17.19
C ILE A 12 -13.04 -8.46 -16.60
N GLN A 13 -13.99 -9.06 -17.33
CA GLN A 13 -15.36 -9.21 -16.84
C GLN A 13 -15.46 -10.14 -15.62
N LYS A 14 -14.70 -11.24 -15.61
CA LYS A 14 -14.64 -12.14 -14.45
C LYS A 14 -14.08 -11.44 -13.22
N ILE A 15 -12.97 -10.72 -13.36
CA ILE A 15 -12.35 -9.95 -12.26
C ILE A 15 -13.31 -8.86 -11.79
N SER A 16 -13.90 -8.09 -12.72
CA SER A 16 -14.84 -7.02 -12.40
C SER A 16 -16.06 -7.53 -11.63
N LYS A 17 -16.59 -8.71 -11.97
CA LYS A 17 -17.68 -9.36 -11.23
C LYS A 17 -17.26 -9.70 -9.80
N ILE A 18 -16.04 -10.24 -9.61
CA ILE A 18 -15.50 -10.52 -8.28
C ILE A 18 -15.41 -9.22 -7.48
N LEU A 19 -14.85 -8.16 -8.05
CA LEU A 19 -14.72 -6.85 -7.39
C LEU A 19 -16.08 -6.26 -7.01
N GLU A 20 -17.10 -6.38 -7.85
CA GLU A 20 -18.45 -5.92 -7.52
C GLU A 20 -19.02 -6.62 -6.29
N GLU A 21 -18.84 -7.95 -6.18
CA GLU A 21 -19.30 -8.72 -5.02
C GLU A 21 -18.55 -8.36 -3.72
N THR A 22 -17.34 -7.80 -3.80
CA THR A 22 -16.58 -7.33 -2.63
C THR A 22 -17.06 -5.97 -2.11
N LYS A 23 -17.81 -5.21 -2.92
CA LYS A 23 -18.35 -3.90 -2.54
C LYS A 23 -19.45 -3.99 -1.50
N THR A 24 -20.11 -5.14 -1.34
CA THR A 24 -21.28 -5.29 -0.45
C THR A 24 -20.87 -5.52 1.01
N SER A 25 -20.01 -6.50 1.28
CA SER A 25 -19.64 -6.92 2.63
C SER A 25 -18.23 -7.49 2.69
N ASN A 26 -17.57 -7.37 3.85
CA ASN A 26 -16.28 -8.02 4.12
C ASN A 26 -16.42 -9.55 4.21
N ALA A 27 -17.61 -10.08 4.50
CA ALA A 27 -17.85 -11.52 4.66
C ALA A 27 -17.57 -12.31 3.37
N THR A 28 -17.69 -11.67 2.19
CA THR A 28 -17.42 -12.32 0.91
C THR A 28 -15.93 -12.39 0.58
N HIS A 29 -15.09 -11.60 1.25
CA HIS A 29 -13.68 -11.40 0.86
C HIS A 29 -12.88 -12.70 0.85
N ILE A 30 -12.99 -13.54 1.90
CA ILE A 30 -12.23 -14.80 1.98
C ILE A 30 -12.51 -15.71 0.78
N ARG A 31 -13.80 -15.88 0.43
CA ARG A 31 -14.20 -16.67 -0.74
C ARG A 31 -13.73 -16.03 -2.03
N LYS A 32 -13.89 -14.70 -2.16
CA LYS A 32 -13.51 -13.96 -3.38
C LYS A 32 -12.00 -13.90 -3.60
N LEU A 33 -11.20 -13.92 -2.55
CA LEU A 33 -9.75 -14.07 -2.63
C LEU A 33 -9.39 -15.42 -3.25
N LYS A 34 -10.06 -16.52 -2.84
CA LYS A 34 -9.87 -17.84 -3.45
C LYS A 34 -10.28 -17.84 -4.93
N ASP A 35 -11.44 -17.28 -5.25
CA ASP A 35 -11.92 -17.17 -6.64
C ASP A 35 -10.90 -16.42 -7.51
N LEU A 36 -10.35 -15.30 -7.01
CA LEU A 36 -9.39 -14.48 -7.72
C LEU A 36 -8.01 -15.15 -7.84
N SER A 37 -7.55 -15.83 -6.78
CA SER A 37 -6.34 -16.66 -6.84
C SER A 37 -6.48 -17.75 -7.90
N LEU A 38 -7.64 -18.41 -8.00
CA LEU A 38 -7.86 -19.43 -9.04
C LEU A 38 -7.76 -18.86 -10.46
N LEU A 39 -8.08 -17.58 -10.67
CA LEU A 39 -7.90 -16.92 -11.96
C LEU A 39 -6.43 -16.59 -12.25
N LEU A 40 -5.66 -16.18 -11.24
CA LEU A 40 -4.23 -15.90 -11.36
C LEU A 40 -3.42 -17.19 -11.60
N PHE A 41 -3.68 -18.24 -10.82
CA PHE A 41 -2.95 -19.51 -10.88
C PHE A 41 -3.61 -20.55 -11.81
N SER A 42 -4.57 -20.13 -12.66
CA SER A 42 -5.27 -21.06 -13.55
C SER A 42 -4.30 -21.65 -14.57
N LYS A 43 -3.85 -22.90 -14.35
CA LYS A 43 -3.04 -23.63 -15.33
C LYS A 43 -3.87 -23.86 -16.59
N LYS A 44 -3.55 -23.16 -17.69
CA LYS A 44 -3.98 -23.61 -19.02
C LYS A 44 -3.04 -24.72 -19.48
N SER A 45 -3.62 -25.88 -19.77
CA SER A 45 -3.06 -27.06 -20.44
C SER A 45 -1.70 -27.61 -19.93
N PRO A 46 -1.59 -28.92 -19.62
CA PRO A 46 -0.33 -29.54 -19.18
C PRO A 46 0.81 -29.52 -20.23
N ASN A 47 0.56 -29.03 -21.45
CA ASN A 47 1.55 -28.93 -22.54
C ASN A 47 2.08 -27.51 -22.79
N GLN A 48 1.71 -26.51 -21.97
CA GLN A 48 2.27 -25.15 -22.07
C GLN A 48 3.21 -24.89 -20.91
N SER A 49 4.44 -24.50 -21.22
CA SER A 49 5.39 -24.02 -20.21
C SER A 49 4.77 -22.82 -19.47
N PRO A 50 4.95 -22.71 -18.14
CA PRO A 50 4.55 -21.51 -17.42
C PRO A 50 5.33 -20.33 -17.99
N GLN A 51 4.64 -19.44 -18.71
CA GLN A 51 5.23 -18.24 -19.29
C GLN A 51 4.87 -17.03 -18.43
N ASN A 52 5.84 -16.14 -18.17
CA ASN A 52 5.63 -14.84 -17.51
C ASN A 52 4.51 -14.00 -18.16
N SER A 53 4.20 -14.29 -19.43
CA SER A 53 3.06 -13.75 -20.18
C SER A 53 1.73 -13.83 -19.43
N ASP A 54 1.47 -14.91 -18.70
CA ASP A 54 0.15 -15.15 -18.12
C ASP A 54 -0.10 -14.31 -16.86
N SER A 55 0.94 -14.13 -16.03
CA SER A 55 0.90 -13.22 -14.88
C SER A 55 0.72 -11.77 -15.34
N PHE A 56 1.48 -11.35 -16.35
CA PHE A 56 1.36 -10.00 -16.93
C PHE A 56 -0.02 -9.75 -17.54
N GLN A 57 -0.59 -10.72 -18.28
CA GLN A 57 -1.95 -10.62 -18.81
C GLN A 57 -2.99 -10.49 -17.69
N PHE A 58 -2.84 -11.27 -16.61
CA PHE A 58 -3.71 -11.16 -15.45
C PHE A 58 -3.55 -9.80 -14.76
N ALA A 59 -2.33 -9.34 -14.51
CA ALA A 59 -2.04 -8.04 -13.91
C ALA A 59 -2.65 -6.90 -14.73
N SER A 60 -2.49 -6.94 -16.05
CA SER A 60 -3.10 -5.98 -16.98
C SER A 60 -4.63 -5.99 -16.88
N ALA A 61 -5.27 -7.17 -16.92
CA ALA A 61 -6.72 -7.30 -16.78
C ALA A 61 -7.22 -6.85 -15.40
N PHE A 62 -6.46 -7.15 -14.34
CA PHE A 62 -6.75 -6.75 -12.96
C PHE A 62 -6.72 -5.23 -12.81
N CYS A 63 -5.65 -4.58 -13.28
CA CYS A 63 -5.50 -3.13 -13.26
C CYS A 63 -6.61 -2.44 -14.06
N LYS A 64 -6.94 -2.93 -15.26
CA LYS A 64 -8.06 -2.42 -16.07
C LYS A 64 -9.39 -2.53 -15.33
N SER A 65 -9.63 -3.64 -14.63
CA SER A 65 -10.85 -3.86 -13.84
C SER A 65 -10.98 -2.89 -12.66
N LEU A 66 -9.87 -2.28 -12.20
CA LEU A 66 -9.86 -1.28 -11.13
C LEU A 66 -10.13 0.14 -11.63
N THR A 67 -10.14 0.41 -12.93
CA THR A 67 -10.37 1.76 -13.48
C THR A 67 -11.54 2.51 -12.82
N PRO A 68 -12.73 1.90 -12.61
CA PRO A 68 -13.85 2.59 -11.95
C PRO A 68 -13.55 3.07 -10.52
N LEU A 69 -12.69 2.35 -9.78
CA LEU A 69 -12.25 2.75 -8.44
C LEU A 69 -11.40 4.02 -8.47
N PHE A 70 -10.53 4.15 -9.48
CA PHE A 70 -9.60 5.28 -9.63
C PHE A 70 -10.29 6.56 -10.11
N LEU A 71 -11.38 6.44 -10.87
CA LEU A 71 -12.15 7.58 -11.38
C LEU A 71 -13.03 8.26 -10.33
N PHE A 72 -13.18 7.69 -9.12
CA PHE A 72 -14.07 8.23 -8.09
C PHE A 72 -13.38 8.41 -6.73
N GLN A 73 -13.19 9.67 -6.33
CA GLN A 73 -12.49 10.03 -5.09
C GLN A 73 -13.32 9.78 -3.83
N ARG A 74 -14.65 9.63 -3.92
CA ARG A 74 -15.51 9.54 -2.72
C ARG A 74 -15.13 8.30 -1.91
N ARG A 75 -14.84 8.52 -0.63
CA ARG A 75 -14.64 7.47 0.38
C ARG A 75 -15.97 6.86 0.78
N SER A 76 -16.54 6.06 -0.13
CA SER A 76 -17.68 5.20 0.18
C SER A 76 -17.20 3.91 0.85
N ALA A 77 -18.02 3.34 1.74
CA ALA A 77 -17.68 2.07 2.39
C ALA A 77 -17.42 0.94 1.36
N SER A 78 -18.11 0.95 0.22
CA SER A 78 -17.87 0.01 -0.88
C SER A 78 -16.48 0.17 -1.48
N ALA A 79 -16.05 1.41 -1.77
CA ALA A 79 -14.71 1.66 -2.29
C ALA A 79 -13.60 1.25 -1.31
N GLU A 80 -13.75 1.56 -0.02
CA GLU A 80 -12.76 1.18 0.99
C GLU A 80 -12.69 -0.36 1.16
N ARG A 81 -13.82 -1.07 0.98
CA ARG A 81 -13.83 -2.54 0.93
C ARG A 81 -13.05 -3.09 -0.27
N VAL A 82 -13.20 -2.49 -1.46
CA VAL A 82 -12.43 -2.91 -2.64
C VAL A 82 -10.94 -2.65 -2.43
N VAL A 83 -10.56 -1.47 -1.91
CA VAL A 83 -9.16 -1.16 -1.56
C VAL A 83 -8.59 -2.21 -0.61
N LYS A 84 -9.29 -2.51 0.48
CA LYS A 84 -8.88 -3.55 1.43
C LYS A 84 -8.73 -4.91 0.75
N PHE A 85 -9.69 -5.29 -0.09
CA PHE A 85 -9.67 -6.57 -0.80
C PHE A 85 -8.46 -6.70 -1.73
N VAL A 86 -8.19 -5.70 -2.56
CA VAL A 86 -7.07 -5.76 -3.53
C VAL A 86 -5.72 -5.72 -2.84
N SER A 87 -5.58 -4.95 -1.74
CA SER A 87 -4.34 -4.92 -0.96
C SER A 87 -4.07 -6.25 -0.25
N VAL A 88 -5.12 -6.92 0.27
CA VAL A 88 -4.98 -8.27 0.85
C VAL A 88 -4.64 -9.30 -0.23
N PHE A 89 -5.28 -9.20 -1.40
CA PHE A 89 -4.98 -10.11 -2.51
C PHE A 89 -3.52 -10.00 -2.94
N ALA A 90 -3.05 -8.78 -3.20
CA ALA A 90 -1.66 -8.52 -3.53
C ALA A 90 -0.71 -9.03 -2.45
N ALA A 91 -0.89 -8.66 -1.18
CA ALA A 91 -0.03 -9.14 -0.09
C ALA A 91 -0.05 -10.66 0.11
N SER A 92 -1.13 -11.34 -0.31
CA SER A 92 -1.23 -12.80 -0.22
C SER A 92 -0.50 -13.55 -1.33
N THR A 93 -0.06 -12.86 -2.39
CA THR A 93 0.65 -13.52 -3.50
C THR A 93 2.12 -13.76 -3.17
N THR A 94 2.73 -12.96 -2.28
CA THR A 94 4.11 -13.15 -1.77
C THR A 94 4.19 -14.20 -0.66
N ALA A 95 3.14 -14.34 0.15
CA ALA A 95 3.13 -15.29 1.27
C ALA A 95 2.99 -16.78 0.86
N ARG A 96 2.75 -17.05 -0.43
CA ARG A 96 2.59 -18.41 -0.95
C ARG A 96 3.90 -19.05 -1.39
N ASP A 97 4.99 -18.29 -1.40
CA ASP A 97 6.31 -18.76 -1.79
C ASP A 97 6.99 -19.57 -0.66
N GLY A 98 6.62 -19.33 0.61
CA GLY A 98 7.19 -20.00 1.78
C GLY A 98 6.50 -21.29 2.26
N LYS A 99 5.43 -21.77 1.60
CA LYS A 99 4.85 -23.10 1.90
C LYS A 99 5.02 -24.01 0.71
N GLU A 100 5.96 -24.95 0.85
CA GLU A 100 6.16 -26.14 0.02
C GLU A 100 4.84 -26.88 -0.25
N ASN A 101 4.07 -26.40 -1.22
CA ASN A 101 3.06 -27.17 -1.91
C ASN A 101 3.63 -27.36 -3.31
N GLU A 102 4.24 -28.53 -3.54
CA GLU A 102 4.91 -28.99 -4.77
C GLU A 102 4.00 -29.04 -6.02
N GLY A 103 3.21 -27.99 -6.29
CA GLY A 103 2.27 -27.95 -7.39
C GLY A 103 1.57 -26.61 -7.64
N ALA A 104 1.70 -25.62 -6.75
CA ALA A 104 1.21 -24.26 -6.96
C ALA A 104 2.33 -23.41 -7.55
N GLY A 105 2.44 -23.43 -8.89
CA GLY A 105 3.60 -22.89 -9.60
C GLY A 105 3.78 -21.37 -9.55
N VAL A 106 4.99 -20.98 -9.94
CA VAL A 106 5.62 -19.72 -10.42
C VAL A 106 4.70 -18.61 -11.01
N ALA A 107 3.41 -18.83 -11.22
CA ALA A 107 2.50 -17.87 -11.85
C ALA A 107 2.16 -16.65 -10.97
N GLY A 108 2.45 -16.69 -9.66
CA GLY A 108 2.26 -15.54 -8.75
C GLY A 108 3.44 -14.57 -8.71
N ASP A 109 4.60 -15.02 -9.18
CA ASP A 109 5.93 -14.44 -8.95
C ASP A 109 6.02 -12.97 -9.42
N GLY A 110 5.39 -12.64 -10.55
CA GLY A 110 5.41 -11.27 -11.10
C GLY A 110 4.19 -10.38 -10.77
N PHE A 111 3.10 -10.93 -10.23
CA PHE A 111 1.84 -10.15 -10.14
C PHE A 111 1.97 -8.95 -9.19
N MET A 112 2.58 -9.17 -8.02
CA MET A 112 2.77 -8.11 -7.03
C MET A 112 3.62 -6.97 -7.61
N GLU A 113 4.73 -7.33 -8.25
CA GLU A 113 5.64 -6.39 -8.89
C GLU A 113 4.92 -5.56 -9.97
N ASP A 114 4.24 -6.22 -10.91
CA ASP A 114 3.46 -5.57 -11.97
C ASP A 114 2.38 -4.63 -11.39
N PHE A 115 1.72 -5.05 -10.31
CA PHE A 115 0.69 -4.26 -9.68
C PHE A 115 1.26 -3.04 -8.95
N LEU A 116 2.37 -3.18 -8.21
CA LEU A 116 3.06 -2.06 -7.58
C LEU A 116 3.59 -1.08 -8.63
N LYS A 117 4.18 -1.55 -9.74
CA LYS A 117 4.61 -0.71 -10.87
C LYS A 117 3.45 0.08 -11.49
N PHE A 118 2.29 -0.57 -11.69
CA PHE A 118 1.08 0.12 -12.11
C PHE A 118 0.65 1.21 -11.11
N LEU A 119 0.66 0.92 -9.81
CA LEU A 119 0.27 1.88 -8.78
C LEU A 119 1.26 3.06 -8.70
N MET A 120 2.56 2.81 -8.79
CA MET A 120 3.59 3.86 -8.82
C MET A 120 3.39 4.78 -10.03
N SER A 121 3.13 4.22 -11.21
CA SER A 121 2.78 5.01 -12.40
C SER A 121 1.49 5.83 -12.20
N ALA A 122 0.43 5.22 -11.64
CA ALA A 122 -0.81 5.89 -11.32
C ALA A 122 -0.64 7.01 -10.25
N SER A 123 0.33 6.88 -9.35
CA SER A 123 0.66 7.90 -8.34
C SER A 123 1.21 9.20 -8.96
N LEU A 124 1.69 9.15 -10.21
CA LEU A 124 2.20 10.29 -10.96
C LEU A 124 1.12 10.99 -11.82
N ALA A 125 -0.10 10.45 -11.88
CA ALA A 125 -1.15 10.98 -12.72
C ALA A 125 -1.53 12.44 -12.38
N ALA A 126 -1.86 13.25 -13.39
CA ALA A 126 -2.37 14.60 -13.17
C ALA A 126 -3.66 14.62 -12.31
N ASN A 127 -4.49 13.58 -12.46
CA ASN A 127 -5.76 13.45 -11.74
C ASN A 127 -5.54 13.10 -10.26
N LYS A 128 -5.99 13.98 -9.36
CA LYS A 128 -5.90 13.81 -7.90
C LYS A 128 -6.57 12.53 -7.37
N SER A 129 -7.67 12.08 -7.98
CA SER A 129 -8.40 10.87 -7.58
C SER A 129 -7.55 9.62 -7.86
N VAL A 130 -6.87 9.61 -9.01
CA VAL A 130 -5.99 8.51 -9.42
C VAL A 130 -4.80 8.41 -8.46
N ARG A 131 -4.13 9.53 -8.19
CA ARG A 131 -3.01 9.58 -7.22
C ARG A 131 -3.44 9.16 -5.82
N PHE A 132 -4.61 9.62 -5.38
CA PHE A 132 -5.17 9.24 -4.08
C PHE A 132 -5.37 7.73 -3.96
N ARG A 133 -6.01 7.09 -4.94
CA ARG A 133 -6.23 5.64 -4.90
C ARG A 133 -4.94 4.84 -5.02
N ALA A 134 -4.01 5.29 -5.85
CA ALA A 134 -2.69 4.68 -5.97
C ALA A 134 -1.96 4.66 -4.62
N CYS A 135 -1.77 5.83 -4.01
CA CYS A 135 -1.04 5.94 -2.74
C CYS A 135 -1.77 5.25 -1.59
N GLN A 136 -3.11 5.30 -1.58
CA GLN A 136 -3.92 4.56 -0.62
C GLN A 136 -3.66 3.06 -0.71
N ILE A 137 -3.71 2.48 -1.92
CA ILE A 137 -3.52 1.03 -2.11
C ILE A 137 -2.08 0.63 -1.79
N ILE A 138 -1.08 1.42 -2.21
CA ILE A 138 0.35 1.18 -1.88
C ILE A 138 0.55 1.14 -0.37
N SER A 139 0.11 2.18 0.36
CA SER A 139 0.19 2.22 1.82
C SER A 139 -0.46 1.01 2.47
N GLU A 140 -1.62 0.60 1.95
CA GLU A 140 -2.41 -0.50 2.49
C GLU A 140 -1.79 -1.89 2.21
N ILE A 141 -1.04 -2.04 1.11
CA ILE A 141 -0.23 -3.24 0.81
C ILE A 141 0.98 -3.31 1.75
N ILE A 142 1.78 -2.23 1.81
CA ILE A 142 3.04 -2.22 2.59
C ILE A 142 2.80 -2.55 4.05
N LEU A 143 1.73 -2.04 4.65
CA LEU A 143 1.42 -2.27 6.07
C LEU A 143 0.80 -3.65 6.35
N ARG A 144 0.49 -4.44 5.32
CA ARG A 144 -0.02 -5.81 5.46
C ARG A 144 1.03 -6.88 5.27
N LEU A 145 2.11 -6.56 4.58
CA LEU A 145 3.17 -7.52 4.36
C LEU A 145 3.78 -7.92 5.71
N PRO A 146 4.05 -9.21 5.94
CA PRO A 146 4.83 -9.61 7.10
C PRO A 146 6.29 -9.15 6.94
N ASP A 147 7.07 -9.13 8.03
CA ASP A 147 8.45 -8.66 8.01
C ASP A 147 9.38 -9.56 7.20
N ASP A 148 9.00 -10.82 7.02
CA ASP A 148 9.68 -11.85 6.22
C ASP A 148 9.15 -11.93 4.77
N ALA A 149 8.40 -10.91 4.30
CA ALA A 149 7.92 -10.90 2.92
C ALA A 149 9.07 -10.83 1.92
N GLU A 150 9.14 -11.81 1.02
CA GLU A 150 10.10 -11.84 -0.08
C GLU A 150 9.71 -10.82 -1.16
N VAL A 151 10.36 -9.66 -1.14
CA VAL A 151 10.22 -8.61 -2.15
C VAL A 151 11.61 -8.08 -2.47
N SER A 152 11.95 -7.98 -3.76
CA SER A 152 13.26 -7.53 -4.21
C SER A 152 13.59 -6.11 -3.70
N ASN A 153 14.85 -5.88 -3.33
CA ASN A 153 15.33 -4.58 -2.87
C ASN A 153 15.09 -3.48 -3.91
N GLU A 154 15.31 -3.77 -5.20
CA GLU A 154 15.11 -2.81 -6.28
C GLU A 154 13.65 -2.31 -6.34
N LEU A 155 12.68 -3.21 -6.15
CA LEU A 155 11.26 -2.83 -6.09
C LEU A 155 10.97 -2.00 -4.84
N TRP A 156 11.61 -2.28 -3.71
CA TRP A 156 11.46 -1.47 -2.51
C TRP A 156 12.01 -0.06 -2.69
N ASP A 157 13.19 0.08 -3.30
CA ASP A 157 13.78 1.37 -3.61
C ASP A 157 12.84 2.20 -4.52
N GLU A 158 12.28 1.59 -5.57
CA GLU A 158 11.30 2.25 -6.44
C GLU A 158 10.06 2.73 -5.66
N VAL A 159 9.53 1.90 -4.77
CA VAL A 159 8.35 2.23 -3.95
C VAL A 159 8.66 3.34 -2.95
N ILE A 160 9.83 3.30 -2.32
CA ILE A 160 10.30 4.31 -1.36
C ILE A 160 10.43 5.66 -2.07
N GLU A 161 11.12 5.72 -3.21
CA GLU A 161 11.28 6.95 -3.99
C GLU A 161 9.93 7.49 -4.49
N SER A 162 9.05 6.60 -4.95
CA SER A 162 7.68 6.97 -5.32
C SER A 162 6.94 7.62 -4.15
N MET A 163 7.03 7.07 -2.93
CA MET A 163 6.34 7.61 -1.76
C MET A 163 7.00 8.87 -1.20
N LYS A 164 8.33 9.00 -1.20
CA LYS A 164 9.04 10.24 -0.84
C LYS A 164 8.53 11.41 -1.68
N LEU A 165 8.42 11.21 -3.00
CA LEU A 165 7.85 12.20 -3.91
C LEU A 165 6.38 12.58 -3.59
N ARG A 166 5.60 11.67 -2.98
CA ARG A 166 4.20 11.91 -2.60
C ARG A 166 4.03 12.52 -1.21
N VAL A 167 5.08 12.58 -0.39
CA VAL A 167 5.07 13.38 0.85
C VAL A 167 4.87 14.87 0.55
N ALA A 168 5.26 15.36 -0.63
CA ALA A 168 5.04 16.75 -1.05
C ALA A 168 3.76 16.98 -1.88
N ASP A 169 2.82 16.03 -1.90
CA ASP A 169 1.59 16.16 -2.71
C ASP A 169 0.72 17.34 -2.27
N LYS A 170 0.09 18.03 -3.23
CA LYS A 170 -0.86 19.13 -2.95
C LYS A 170 -2.06 18.68 -2.11
N VAL A 171 -2.45 17.40 -2.17
CA VAL A 171 -3.60 16.86 -1.44
C VAL A 171 -3.13 16.25 -0.10
N PRO A 172 -3.57 16.77 1.06
CA PRO A 172 -3.11 16.29 2.37
C PRO A 172 -3.32 14.79 2.59
N ALA A 173 -4.46 14.24 2.18
CA ALA A 173 -4.72 12.82 2.35
C ALA A 173 -3.77 11.91 1.55
N ILE A 174 -3.18 12.41 0.45
CA ILE A 174 -2.15 11.69 -0.30
C ILE A 174 -0.85 11.68 0.50
N ARG A 175 -0.46 12.84 1.05
CA ARG A 175 0.70 12.95 1.96
C ARG A 175 0.57 12.02 3.15
N THR A 176 -0.63 11.94 3.76
CA THR A 176 -0.92 10.97 4.84
C THR A 176 -0.61 9.54 4.43
N PHE A 177 -1.05 9.08 3.25
CA PHE A 177 -0.76 7.72 2.80
C PHE A 177 0.72 7.51 2.48
N ALA A 178 1.40 8.50 1.90
CA ALA A 178 2.83 8.45 1.64
C ALA A 178 3.65 8.29 2.93
N VAL A 179 3.38 9.13 3.94
CA VAL A 179 4.03 9.03 5.27
C VAL A 179 3.72 7.68 5.92
N ARG A 180 2.46 7.23 5.87
CA ARG A 180 2.04 5.94 6.43
C ARG A 180 2.68 4.74 5.71
N ALA A 181 3.00 4.86 4.42
CA ALA A 181 3.75 3.85 3.68
C ALA A 181 5.23 3.83 4.10
N LEU A 182 5.86 5.01 4.12
CA LEU A 182 7.27 5.18 4.48
C LEU A 182 7.58 4.84 5.94
N SER A 183 6.59 4.87 6.84
CA SER A 183 6.79 4.55 8.26
C SER A 183 7.36 3.15 8.51
N ARG A 184 7.18 2.21 7.57
CA ARG A 184 7.76 0.87 7.67
C ARG A 184 9.29 0.87 7.54
N PHE A 185 9.83 1.84 6.80
CA PHE A 185 11.25 1.94 6.46
C PHE A 185 11.98 3.01 7.28
N ALA A 186 11.25 3.87 8.00
CA ALA A 186 11.83 5.01 8.72
C ALA A 186 12.81 4.66 9.86
N ASN A 187 12.85 3.40 10.31
CA ASN A 187 13.78 2.91 11.33
C ASN A 187 14.99 2.15 10.73
N ASP A 188 15.04 2.02 9.40
CA ASP A 188 16.13 1.37 8.70
C ASP A 188 17.26 2.37 8.47
N THR A 189 18.47 2.01 8.90
CA THR A 189 19.66 2.85 8.77
C THR A 189 20.05 3.11 7.32
N GLU A 190 19.73 2.19 6.40
CA GLU A 190 19.97 2.38 4.97
C GLU A 190 19.04 3.45 4.38
N ASN A 191 17.91 3.71 5.05
CA ASN A 191 16.87 4.66 4.65
C ASN A 191 16.82 5.89 5.56
N SER A 192 17.98 6.33 6.06
CA SER A 192 18.10 7.47 6.98
C SER A 192 17.51 8.78 6.45
N ASP A 193 17.48 8.96 5.13
CA ASP A 193 16.90 10.13 4.48
C ASP A 193 15.37 10.23 4.61
N ILE A 194 14.67 9.12 4.87
CA ILE A 194 13.24 9.13 5.22
C ILE A 194 13.01 9.86 6.53
N LEU A 195 13.90 9.67 7.52
CA LEU A 195 13.80 10.33 8.82
C LEU A 195 13.99 11.84 8.69
N ASP A 196 15.02 12.25 7.95
CA ASP A 196 15.29 13.67 7.67
C ASP A 196 14.10 14.32 6.95
N LEU A 197 13.54 13.64 5.94
CA LEU A 197 12.34 14.08 5.24
C LEU A 197 11.14 14.26 6.20
N PHE A 198 10.92 13.33 7.12
CA PHE A 198 9.83 13.45 8.09
C PHE A 198 10.00 14.65 9.03
N LEU A 199 11.22 14.88 9.53
CA LEU A 199 11.51 16.02 10.41
C LEU A 199 11.35 17.35 9.67
N GLU A 200 11.85 17.45 8.43
CA GLU A 200 11.68 18.64 7.58
C GLU A 200 10.19 18.92 7.31
N VAL A 201 9.45 17.90 6.87
CA VAL A 201 8.04 18.05 6.50
C VAL A 201 7.18 18.36 7.72
N LEU A 202 7.45 17.77 8.89
CA LEU A 202 6.69 18.02 10.12
C LEU A 202 6.72 19.50 10.51
N ALA A 203 7.89 20.15 10.40
CA ALA A 203 8.06 21.56 10.74
C ALA A 203 7.27 22.50 9.82
N LEU A 204 7.05 22.12 8.57
CA LEU A 204 6.40 22.95 7.55
C LEU A 204 4.91 22.62 7.34
N GLU A 205 4.47 21.44 7.78
CA GLU A 205 3.15 20.89 7.45
C GLU A 205 1.99 21.60 8.17
N GLN A 206 1.06 22.15 7.39
CA GLN A 206 -0.08 22.91 7.91
C GLN A 206 -1.28 22.01 8.29
N ASN A 207 -1.41 20.84 7.68
CA ASN A 207 -2.52 19.93 7.91
C ASN A 207 -2.28 19.06 9.16
N ALA A 208 -3.17 19.19 10.14
CA ALA A 208 -3.07 18.46 11.40
C ALA A 208 -3.09 16.93 11.26
N GLU A 209 -3.83 16.36 10.31
CA GLU A 209 -3.88 14.91 10.12
C GLU A 209 -2.57 14.38 9.52
N VAL A 210 -1.91 15.17 8.66
CA VAL A 210 -0.59 14.82 8.14
C VAL A 210 0.46 14.92 9.24
N ARG A 211 0.50 16.03 10.01
CA ARG A 211 1.41 16.16 11.17
C ARG A 211 1.26 15.02 12.17
N LYS A 212 0.02 14.71 12.55
CA LYS A 212 -0.30 13.55 13.40
C LYS A 212 0.27 12.25 12.84
N THR A 213 0.11 12.03 11.53
CA THR A 213 0.60 10.81 10.87
C THR A 213 2.12 10.75 10.88
N ILE A 214 2.81 11.87 10.66
CA ILE A 214 4.28 11.96 10.76
C ILE A 214 4.73 11.66 12.19
N VAL A 215 4.12 12.28 13.20
CA VAL A 215 4.46 12.03 14.62
C VAL A 215 4.32 10.55 14.98
N LEU A 216 3.25 9.89 14.53
CA LEU A 216 3.07 8.44 14.74
C LEU A 216 4.10 7.59 13.99
N ALA A 217 4.60 8.06 12.86
CA ALA A 217 5.57 7.38 12.02
C ALA A 217 7.02 7.52 12.52
N LEU A 218 7.34 8.56 13.30
CA LEU A 218 8.70 8.77 13.81
C LEU A 218 9.16 7.59 14.71
N PRO A 219 10.34 7.00 14.45
CA PRO A 219 10.94 5.99 15.33
C PRO A 219 11.40 6.64 16.64
N PRO A 220 11.45 5.90 17.77
CA PRO A 220 11.97 6.44 19.02
C PRO A 220 13.50 6.57 18.95
N SER A 221 14.02 7.79 18.93
CA SER A 221 15.47 8.05 18.98
C SER A 221 15.76 9.45 19.54
N ASN A 222 17.01 9.70 19.94
CA ASN A 222 17.41 11.03 20.39
C ASN A 222 17.22 12.11 19.29
N ALA A 223 17.25 11.73 18.02
CA ALA A 223 17.03 12.64 16.90
C ALA A 223 15.55 13.05 16.75
N THR A 224 14.61 12.16 17.09
CA THR A 224 13.17 12.42 16.94
C THR A 224 12.50 12.92 18.22
N SER A 225 13.07 12.62 19.39
CA SER A 225 12.52 13.05 20.69
C SER A 225 12.17 14.54 20.74
N PRO A 226 13.05 15.48 20.32
CA PRO A 226 12.72 16.91 20.39
C PRO A 226 11.47 17.26 19.58
N ALA A 227 11.39 16.79 18.33
CA ALA A 227 10.25 17.05 17.46
C ALA A 227 8.94 16.45 18.00
N ILE A 228 9.00 15.26 18.61
CA ILE A 228 7.83 14.63 19.24
C ILE A 228 7.40 15.40 20.49
N ILE A 229 8.34 15.85 21.32
CA ILE A 229 8.06 16.67 22.51
C ILE A 229 7.44 18.01 22.10
N ASP A 230 7.97 18.69 21.10
CA ASP A 230 7.41 19.95 20.58
C ASP A 230 5.97 19.77 20.11
N CYS A 231 5.65 18.62 19.50
CA CYS A 231 4.29 18.28 19.09
C CYS A 231 3.29 18.11 20.26
N THR A 232 3.74 17.98 21.51
CA THR A 232 2.84 18.04 22.68
C THR A 232 2.25 19.44 22.89
N LEU A 233 2.84 20.47 22.26
CA LEU A 233 2.39 21.85 22.27
C LEU A 233 1.74 22.26 20.94
N ASP A 234 1.49 21.31 20.02
CA ASP A 234 0.84 21.60 18.73
C ASP A 234 -0.53 22.26 18.92
N MET A 235 -0.90 23.16 18.01
CA MET A 235 -2.20 23.84 18.02
C MET A 235 -3.39 22.88 17.94
N SER A 236 -3.22 21.73 17.28
CA SER A 236 -4.23 20.69 17.12
C SER A 236 -4.21 19.69 18.26
N GLU A 237 -5.36 19.48 18.90
CA GLU A 237 -5.56 18.43 19.91
C GLU A 237 -5.22 17.03 19.38
N LEU A 238 -5.49 16.77 18.10
CA LEU A 238 -5.22 15.49 17.46
C LEU A 238 -3.73 15.16 17.43
N VAL A 239 -2.89 16.17 17.16
CA VAL A 239 -1.43 16.03 17.10
C VAL A 239 -0.87 15.87 18.52
N ARG A 240 -1.33 16.70 19.47
CA ARG A 240 -0.93 16.57 20.88
C ARG A 240 -1.21 15.18 21.44
N LYS A 241 -2.40 14.64 21.19
CA LYS A 241 -2.77 13.27 21.59
C LYS A 241 -1.83 12.23 20.99
N ALA A 242 -1.50 12.34 19.71
CA ALA A 242 -0.55 11.43 19.07
C ALA A 242 0.86 11.54 19.67
N ALA A 243 1.34 12.75 19.94
CA ALA A 243 2.64 12.96 20.58
C ALA A 243 2.71 12.28 21.95
N PHE A 244 1.70 12.49 22.82
CA PHE A 244 1.62 11.80 24.11
C PHE A 244 1.53 10.28 23.97
N CYS A 245 0.76 9.77 23.00
CA CYS A 245 0.72 8.33 22.72
C CYS A 245 2.10 7.79 22.29
N VAL A 246 2.86 8.52 21.47
CA VAL A 246 4.19 8.10 21.04
C VAL A 246 5.17 8.09 22.22
N LEU A 247 5.19 9.16 23.01
CA LEU A 247 6.04 9.24 24.21
C LEU A 247 5.74 8.11 25.19
N ALA A 248 4.46 7.83 25.46
CA ALA A 248 4.06 6.80 26.40
C ALA A 248 4.36 5.36 25.91
N ASN A 249 4.25 5.09 24.60
CA ASN A 249 4.34 3.72 24.08
C ASN A 249 5.70 3.38 23.45
N LYS A 250 6.47 4.36 22.99
CA LYS A 250 7.74 4.12 22.27
C LYS A 250 8.99 4.48 23.07
N PHE A 251 8.89 5.34 24.10
CA PHE A 251 10.05 5.78 24.88
C PHE A 251 10.04 5.17 26.30
N PRO A 252 11.12 4.51 26.73
CA PRO A 252 11.28 4.13 28.13
C PRO A 252 11.32 5.39 29.01
N LEU A 253 10.66 5.39 30.17
CA LEU A 253 10.61 6.55 31.09
C LEU A 253 12.02 7.08 31.45
N GLN A 254 13.01 6.20 31.47
CA GLN A 254 14.41 6.54 31.77
C GLN A 254 15.08 7.39 30.67
N SER A 255 14.65 7.26 29.42
CA SER A 255 15.20 8.01 28.28
C SER A 255 14.87 9.50 28.31
N LEU A 256 13.90 9.90 29.13
CA LEU A 256 13.47 11.29 29.30
C LEU A 256 14.15 11.99 30.49
N SER A 257 14.98 11.27 31.26
CA SER A 257 15.59 11.76 32.51
C SER A 257 16.95 12.43 32.32
N SER A 258 17.54 12.42 31.12
CA SER A 258 18.94 12.85 30.90
C SER A 258 19.10 14.32 30.52
N GLY A 259 18.06 15.14 30.61
CA GLY A 259 18.13 16.59 30.42
C GLY A 259 18.21 17.34 31.74
N GLN A 260 19.39 17.36 32.36
CA GLN A 260 19.81 18.40 33.31
C GLN A 260 21.18 18.93 32.88
#